data_AF-A0A6G0UKD8-F1
#
_entry.id   AF-A0A6G0UKD8-F1
#
_cell.length_a   1.000
_cell.length_b   1.000
_cell.length_c   1.000
_cell.angle_alpha   90.00
_cell.angle_beta   90.00
_cell.angle_gamma   90.00
#
_symmetry.space_group_name_H-M   'P 1'
#
loop_
_entity.id
_entity.type
_entity.pdbx_description
1 polymer ?
#
loop_
_entity_poly.entity_id
_entity_poly.type
_entity_poly.pdbx_seq_one_letter_code
_entity_poly.pdbx_strand_id
1 'polypeptide(L)'
;MQCIIYTVVAAVIPCIYVGSLYLVENKLRSNHPHTLRKRFRAVSIVCAFSVVLSYILLKLRYDDPLDKMGFHWYGTIASLLLPTFLTMIFYTGTLLMIYMDGSYEMLFSAKEWKKAMNNIQWIRHIIMGPLTEEIAFRACGASLILQCFPGLVTTFVYPMFFSLCHMHHVLDDLNGGLPLKSAVLYRLFQSSYTYLFGVYVTYIFTQTGHILGPILVHSFCNTVGLPSVWLNACTSIVDSRNMKILDKVDESKFLDDGIL
;
A
#
# COMPACT_ATOMS: atom_id res chain seq x y z
N MET A 1 -1.83 -12.01 28.81
CA MET A 1 -0.80 -10.94 28.78
C MET A 1 -0.08 -10.86 27.43
N GLN A 2 0.49 -11.95 26.90
CA GLN A 2 1.20 -11.94 25.61
C GLN A 2 0.35 -11.45 24.43
N CYS A 3 -0.93 -11.86 24.35
CA CYS A 3 -1.79 -11.38 23.27
C CYS A 3 -2.10 -9.89 23.29
N ILE A 4 -2.14 -9.30 24.48
CA ILE A 4 -2.30 -7.84 24.63
C ILE A 4 -1.06 -7.16 24.06
N ILE A 5 0.14 -7.65 24.39
CA ILE A 5 1.41 -7.11 23.86
C ILE A 5 1.45 -7.20 22.33
N TYR A 6 1.15 -8.36 21.75
CA TYR A 6 1.16 -8.53 20.29
C TYR A 6 0.15 -7.61 19.60
N THR A 7 -1.07 -7.50 20.14
CA THR A 7 -2.11 -6.63 19.58
C THR A 7 -1.72 -5.16 19.67
N VAL A 8 -1.19 -4.72 20.82
CA VAL A 8 -0.75 -3.33 21.02
C VAL A 8 0.42 -3.00 20.09
N VAL A 9 1.43 -3.85 20.01
CA VAL A 9 2.59 -3.62 19.12
C VAL A 9 2.16 -3.59 17.66
N ALA A 10 1.30 -4.52 17.23
CA ALA A 10 0.77 -4.55 15.87
C ALA A 10 -0.06 -3.31 15.52
N ALA A 11 -0.77 -2.71 16.47
CA ALA A 11 -1.50 -1.46 16.28
C ALA A 11 -0.58 -0.22 16.27
N VAL A 12 0.54 -0.26 17.00
CA VAL A 12 1.51 0.84 17.07
C VAL A 12 2.40 0.91 15.83
N ILE A 13 2.74 -0.22 15.19
CA ILE A 13 3.58 -0.26 13.98
C ILE A 13 3.06 0.68 12.87
N PRO A 14 1.78 0.62 12.45
CA PRO A 14 1.20 1.58 11.50
C PRO A 14 1.38 3.05 11.90
N CYS A 15 1.15 3.36 13.18
CA CYS A 15 1.24 4.73 13.69
C CYS A 15 2.68 5.28 13.61
N ILE A 16 3.68 4.46 13.96
CA ILE A 16 5.10 4.86 13.87
C ILE A 16 5.51 4.98 12.40
N TYR A 17 5.05 4.06 11.55
CA TYR A 17 5.32 4.10 10.12
C TYR A 17 4.83 5.43 9.50
N VAL A 18 3.56 5.76 9.68
CA VAL A 18 2.96 6.99 9.16
C VAL A 18 3.58 8.22 9.83
N GLY A 19 3.75 8.20 11.15
CA GLY A 19 4.40 9.28 11.89
C GLY A 19 5.81 9.60 11.37
N SER A 20 6.57 8.59 10.93
CA SER A 20 7.91 8.80 10.37
C SER A 20 7.90 9.55 9.03
N LEU A 21 6.88 9.34 8.20
CA LEU A 21 6.69 10.08 6.95
C LEU A 21 6.38 11.55 7.23
N TYR A 22 5.54 11.80 8.23
CA TYR A 22 5.15 13.13 8.69
C TYR A 22 6.31 13.97 9.20
N LEU A 23 7.18 13.38 10.03
CA LEU A 23 8.34 14.08 10.60
C LEU A 23 9.33 14.56 9.52
N VAL A 24 9.29 13.94 8.34
CA VAL A 24 10.17 14.26 7.21
C VAL A 24 9.45 15.16 6.18
N GLU A 25 8.14 15.33 6.29
CA GLU A 25 7.33 16.10 5.35
C GLU A 25 7.44 17.60 5.58
N ASN A 26 7.98 18.29 4.57
CA ASN A 26 7.79 19.73 4.39
C ASN A 26 6.73 19.93 3.30
N LYS A 27 5.54 20.42 3.67
CA LYS A 27 4.36 20.57 2.78
C LYS A 27 4.62 21.30 1.45
N LEU A 28 5.67 22.13 1.39
CA LEU A 28 6.02 22.92 0.20
C LEU A 28 6.90 22.19 -0.83
N ARG A 29 7.47 21.01 -0.52
CA ARG A 29 8.45 20.31 -1.38
C ARG A 29 8.36 18.77 -1.31
N SER A 30 7.15 18.23 -1.17
CA SER A 30 6.89 16.78 -0.96
C SER A 30 7.51 15.88 -2.05
N ASN A 31 7.46 16.31 -3.32
CA ASN A 31 7.95 15.54 -4.47
C ASN A 31 9.42 15.82 -4.86
N HIS A 32 10.15 16.64 -4.10
CA HIS A 32 11.55 16.92 -4.41
C HIS A 32 12.43 15.69 -4.08
N PRO A 33 13.39 15.30 -4.95
CA PRO A 33 14.20 14.07 -4.78
C PRO A 33 14.94 14.00 -3.44
N HIS A 34 15.32 15.14 -2.88
CA HIS A 34 15.95 15.22 -1.55
C HIS A 34 14.99 14.82 -0.41
N THR A 35 13.73 15.25 -0.46
CA THR A 35 12.69 14.89 0.52
C THR A 35 12.38 13.40 0.42
N LEU A 36 12.28 12.87 -0.80
CA LEU A 36 12.05 11.44 -1.07
C LEU A 36 13.15 10.55 -0.49
N ARG A 37 14.42 10.91 -0.68
CA ARG A 37 15.54 10.15 -0.09
C ARG A 37 15.50 10.15 1.44
N LYS A 38 15.09 11.25 2.08
CA LYS A 38 14.95 11.29 3.53
C LYS A 38 13.79 10.41 4.01
N ARG A 39 12.66 10.42 3.31
CA ARG A 39 11.52 9.54 3.60
C ARG A 39 11.92 8.07 3.50
N PHE A 40 12.60 7.70 2.42
CA PHE A 40 13.09 6.32 2.25
C PHE A 40 13.97 5.87 3.42
N ARG A 41 14.90 6.72 3.86
CA ARG A 41 15.74 6.42 5.02
C ARG A 41 14.93 6.27 6.30
N ALA A 42 14.04 7.21 6.60
CA ALA A 42 13.20 7.17 7.80
C ALA A 42 12.33 5.91 7.85
N VAL A 43 11.62 5.62 6.75
CA VAL A 43 10.75 4.45 6.64
C VAL A 43 11.56 3.16 6.71
N SER A 44 12.73 3.08 6.07
CA SER A 44 13.59 1.89 6.15
C SER A 44 14.07 1.62 7.57
N ILE A 45 14.41 2.67 8.35
CA ILE A 45 14.79 2.55 9.76
C ILE A 45 13.61 2.03 10.59
N VAL A 46 12.40 2.57 10.37
CA VAL A 46 11.19 2.10 11.05
C VAL A 46 10.89 0.65 10.71
N CYS A 47 10.92 0.26 9.43
CA CYS A 47 10.73 -1.14 9.02
C CYS A 47 11.77 -2.07 9.66
N ALA A 48 13.05 -1.69 9.68
CA ALA A 48 14.09 -2.49 10.32
C ALA A 48 13.82 -2.66 11.82
N PHE A 49 13.44 -1.58 12.52
CA PHE A 49 13.06 -1.65 13.92
C PHE A 49 11.83 -2.52 14.15
N SER A 50 10.78 -2.37 13.33
CA SER A 50 9.57 -3.20 13.39
C SER A 50 9.88 -4.68 13.15
N VAL A 51 10.76 -5.01 12.20
CA VAL A 51 11.19 -6.38 11.93
C VAL A 51 11.90 -6.97 13.14
N VAL A 52 12.86 -6.25 13.72
CA VAL A 52 13.60 -6.71 14.91
C VAL A 52 12.67 -6.89 16.10
N LEU A 53 11.75 -5.94 16.32
CA LEU A 53 10.78 -6.02 17.42
C LEU A 53 9.83 -7.22 17.25
N SER A 54 9.24 -7.40 16.06
CA SER A 54 8.38 -8.54 15.76
C SER A 54 9.14 -9.87 15.86
N TYR A 55 10.40 -9.92 15.41
CA TYR A 55 11.27 -11.09 15.55
C TYR A 55 11.46 -11.48 17.02
N ILE A 56 11.84 -10.53 17.87
CA ILE A 56 12.05 -10.77 19.31
C ILE A 56 10.78 -11.31 19.97
N LEU A 57 9.63 -10.69 19.66
CA LEU A 57 8.34 -11.10 20.20
C LEU A 57 7.94 -12.51 19.76
N LEU A 58 8.10 -12.82 18.47
CA LEU A 58 7.77 -14.14 17.92
C LEU A 58 8.74 -15.22 18.40
N LYS A 59 10.01 -14.89 18.68
CA LYS A 59 11.02 -15.81 19.23
C LYS A 59 10.65 -16.34 20.62
N LEU A 60 9.77 -15.65 21.34
CA LEU A 60 9.23 -16.13 22.62
C LEU A 60 8.35 -17.37 22.47
N ARG A 61 7.88 -17.70 21.26
CA ARG A 61 6.95 -18.81 20.99
C ARG A 61 7.43 -19.78 19.91
N TYR A 62 8.24 -19.33 18.97
CA TYR A 62 8.69 -20.14 17.83
C TYR A 62 10.20 -20.11 17.68
N ASP A 63 10.77 -21.22 17.24
CA ASP A 63 12.19 -21.31 16.94
C ASP A 63 12.59 -20.52 15.68
N ASP A 64 11.68 -20.46 14.70
CA ASP A 64 11.88 -19.75 13.43
C ASP A 64 10.88 -18.58 13.26
N PRO A 65 11.11 -17.42 13.90
CA PRO A 65 10.25 -16.25 13.77
C PRO A 65 10.13 -15.72 12.34
N LEU A 66 11.23 -15.75 11.57
CA LEU A 66 11.27 -15.24 10.20
C LEU A 66 10.32 -16.01 9.28
N ASP A 67 10.15 -17.31 9.51
CA ASP A 67 9.16 -18.13 8.81
C ASP A 67 7.73 -17.60 9.04
N LYS A 68 7.39 -17.25 10.30
CA LYS A 68 6.07 -16.68 10.65
C LYS A 68 5.86 -15.25 10.16
N MET A 69 6.94 -14.53 9.88
CA MET A 69 6.90 -13.22 9.22
C MET A 69 6.86 -13.34 7.70
N GLY A 70 6.97 -14.57 7.16
CA GLY A 70 6.90 -14.89 5.73
C GLY A 70 8.20 -14.74 4.95
N PHE A 71 9.34 -14.71 5.66
CA PHE A 71 10.68 -14.71 5.08
C PHE A 71 11.21 -16.15 4.96
N HIS A 72 10.70 -16.89 3.96
CA HIS A 72 11.19 -18.21 3.60
C HIS A 72 11.10 -18.46 2.09
N TRP A 73 11.88 -19.44 1.61
CA TRP A 73 12.03 -19.78 0.19
C TRP A 73 11.12 -20.91 -0.29
N TYR A 74 10.74 -21.81 0.61
CA TYR A 74 9.90 -22.95 0.25
C TYR A 74 8.50 -22.46 -0.16
N GLY A 75 8.08 -22.74 -1.39
CA GLY A 75 6.77 -22.31 -1.91
C GLY A 75 6.73 -20.92 -2.55
N THR A 76 7.86 -20.18 -2.57
CA THR A 76 7.88 -18.78 -3.04
C THR A 76 7.37 -18.62 -4.47
N ILE A 77 7.73 -19.52 -5.39
CA ILE A 77 7.28 -19.44 -6.79
C ILE A 77 5.75 -19.49 -6.88
N ALA A 78 5.11 -20.42 -6.16
CA ALA A 78 3.65 -20.52 -6.14
C ALA A 78 3.01 -19.28 -5.49
N SER A 79 3.62 -18.77 -4.41
CA SER A 79 3.16 -17.55 -3.72
C SER A 79 3.29 -16.28 -4.55
N LEU A 80 4.16 -16.27 -5.56
CA LEU A 80 4.29 -15.16 -6.51
C LEU A 80 3.31 -15.33 -7.67
N LEU A 81 3.33 -16.49 -8.32
CA LEU A 81 2.60 -16.69 -9.56
C LEU A 81 1.07 -16.74 -9.37
N LEU A 82 0.58 -17.47 -8.37
CA LEU A 82 -0.88 -17.65 -8.20
C LEU A 82 -1.58 -16.34 -7.81
N PRO A 83 -1.11 -15.57 -6.82
CA PRO A 83 -1.74 -14.30 -6.46
C PRO A 83 -1.62 -13.25 -7.56
N THR A 84 -0.47 -13.14 -8.22
CA THR A 84 -0.31 -12.20 -9.33
C THR A 84 -1.22 -12.58 -10.51
N PHE A 85 -1.35 -13.87 -10.83
CA PHE A 85 -2.30 -14.33 -11.85
C PHE A 85 -3.75 -14.01 -11.50
N LEU A 86 -4.16 -14.26 -10.26
CA LEU A 86 -5.47 -13.87 -9.77
C LEU A 86 -5.68 -12.35 -9.85
N THR A 87 -4.66 -11.56 -9.53
CA THR A 87 -4.72 -10.10 -9.65
C THR A 87 -4.90 -9.67 -11.09
N MET A 88 -4.17 -10.27 -12.04
CA MET A 88 -4.33 -10.01 -13.47
C MET A 88 -5.76 -10.29 -13.96
N ILE A 89 -6.41 -11.35 -13.44
CA ILE A 89 -7.83 -11.64 -13.75
C ILE A 89 -8.73 -10.49 -13.27
N PHE A 90 -8.57 -10.01 -12.04
CA PHE A 90 -9.35 -8.88 -11.54
C PHE A 90 -9.11 -7.59 -12.32
N TYR A 91 -7.89 -7.41 -12.84
CA TYR A 91 -7.49 -6.25 -13.61
C TYR A 91 -7.70 -6.39 -15.12
N THR A 92 -8.31 -7.48 -15.60
CA THR A 92 -8.50 -7.74 -17.04
C THR A 92 -9.09 -6.55 -17.79
N GLY A 93 -10.08 -5.86 -17.20
CA GLY A 93 -10.69 -4.68 -17.81
C GLY A 93 -9.70 -3.52 -18.02
N THR A 94 -8.90 -3.18 -17.00
CA THR A 94 -7.88 -2.12 -17.11
C THR A 94 -6.73 -2.53 -18.03
N LEU A 95 -6.31 -3.80 -17.98
CA LEU A 95 -5.28 -4.32 -18.89
C LEU A 95 -5.73 -4.26 -20.35
N LEU A 96 -7.00 -4.55 -20.62
CA LEU A 96 -7.58 -4.41 -21.96
C LEU A 96 -7.59 -2.94 -22.42
N MET A 97 -7.92 -1.99 -21.54
CA MET A 97 -7.86 -0.57 -21.84
C MET A 97 -6.44 -0.12 -22.18
N ILE A 98 -5.43 -0.48 -21.36
CA ILE A 98 -4.01 -0.17 -21.62
C ILE A 98 -3.56 -0.74 -22.98
N TYR A 99 -4.02 -1.94 -23.31
CA TYR A 99 -3.72 -2.57 -24.60
C TYR A 99 -4.37 -1.80 -25.76
N MET A 100 -5.65 -1.44 -25.64
CA MET A 100 -6.38 -0.68 -26.66
C MET A 100 -5.80 0.72 -26.87
N ASP A 101 -5.33 1.36 -25.81
CA ASP A 101 -4.68 2.67 -25.84
C ASP A 101 -3.23 2.63 -26.37
N GLY A 102 -2.73 1.44 -26.74
CA GLY A 102 -1.35 1.26 -27.24
C GLY A 102 -0.27 1.51 -26.18
N SER A 103 -0.63 1.64 -24.91
CA SER A 103 0.26 1.99 -23.79
C SER A 103 0.92 0.78 -23.12
N TYR A 104 0.82 -0.40 -23.73
CA TYR A 104 1.38 -1.65 -23.19
C TYR A 104 2.91 -1.66 -23.08
N GLU A 105 3.61 -0.76 -23.79
CA GLU A 105 5.06 -0.61 -23.64
C GLU A 105 5.46 -0.24 -22.19
N MET A 106 4.59 0.44 -21.44
CA MET A 106 4.82 0.70 -20.01
C MET A 106 4.94 -0.59 -19.19
N LEU A 107 4.21 -1.64 -19.59
CA LEU A 107 4.18 -2.92 -18.88
C LEU A 107 5.30 -3.87 -19.32
N PHE A 108 5.65 -3.88 -20.60
CA PHE A 108 6.52 -4.91 -21.17
C PHE A 108 7.86 -4.40 -21.74
N SER A 109 8.05 -3.09 -21.92
CA SER A 109 9.27 -2.54 -22.54
C SER A 109 10.41 -2.39 -21.52
N ALA A 110 11.46 -3.21 -21.67
CA ALA A 110 12.68 -3.10 -20.87
C ALA A 110 13.36 -1.73 -20.97
N LYS A 111 13.21 -1.03 -22.10
CA LYS A 111 13.74 0.31 -22.32
C LYS A 111 13.03 1.34 -21.44
N GLU A 112 11.69 1.29 -21.39
CA GLU A 112 10.89 2.16 -20.54
C GLU A 112 11.14 1.87 -19.06
N TRP A 113 11.28 0.60 -18.68
CA TRP A 113 11.64 0.22 -17.31
C TRP A 113 13.02 0.74 -16.91
N LYS A 114 14.02 0.65 -17.79
CA LYS A 114 15.35 1.21 -17.53
C LYS A 114 15.29 2.74 -17.33
N LYS A 115 14.45 3.44 -18.10
CA LYS A 115 14.21 4.87 -17.93
C LYS A 115 13.51 5.16 -16.60
N ALA A 116 12.48 4.38 -16.27
CA ALA A 116 11.71 4.49 -15.04
C ALA A 116 12.55 4.25 -13.78
N MET A 117 13.51 3.32 -13.83
CA MET A 117 14.48 3.06 -12.76
C MET A 117 15.39 4.25 -12.44
N ASN A 118 15.53 5.23 -13.34
CA ASN A 118 16.24 6.48 -13.04
C ASN A 118 15.35 7.54 -12.37
N ASN A 119 14.02 7.31 -12.34
CA ASN A 119 13.06 8.18 -11.70
C ASN A 119 12.81 7.74 -10.24
N ILE A 120 13.21 8.57 -9.28
CA ILE A 120 13.03 8.30 -7.85
C ILE A 120 11.55 8.25 -7.43
N GLN A 121 10.66 8.96 -8.11
CA GLN A 121 9.22 8.89 -7.84
C GLN A 121 8.64 7.54 -8.30
N TRP A 122 9.11 7.03 -9.43
CA TRP A 122 8.75 5.69 -9.89
C TRP A 122 9.28 4.62 -8.92
N ILE A 123 10.54 4.74 -8.47
CA ILE A 123 11.10 3.84 -7.44
C ILE A 123 10.29 3.90 -6.15
N ARG A 124 9.88 5.11 -5.71
CA ARG A 124 9.00 5.27 -4.54
C ARG A 124 7.75 4.43 -4.72
N HIS A 125 7.06 4.64 -5.83
CA HIS A 125 5.72 4.14 -6.04
C HIS A 125 5.70 2.64 -6.35
N ILE A 126 6.61 2.13 -7.18
CA ILE A 126 6.56 0.73 -7.64
C ILE A 126 7.36 -0.22 -6.75
N ILE A 127 8.41 0.26 -6.08
CA ILE A 127 9.33 -0.61 -5.34
C ILE A 127 9.30 -0.30 -3.85
N MET A 128 9.67 0.92 -3.46
CA MET A 128 9.93 1.23 -2.05
C MET A 128 8.65 1.20 -1.21
N GLY A 129 7.56 1.84 -1.68
CA GLY A 129 6.26 1.84 -1.00
C GLY A 129 5.76 0.41 -0.76
N PRO A 130 5.54 -0.39 -1.82
CA PRO A 130 5.15 -1.79 -1.69
C PRO A 130 6.06 -2.58 -0.75
N LEU A 131 7.38 -2.46 -0.89
CA LEU A 131 8.31 -3.19 -0.03
C LEU A 131 8.16 -2.81 1.44
N THR A 132 8.18 -1.52 1.77
CA THR A 132 8.18 -1.07 3.17
C THR A 132 6.82 -1.24 3.84
N GLU A 133 5.75 -1.03 3.10
CA GLU A 133 4.39 -1.18 3.61
C GLU A 133 4.05 -2.65 3.86
N GLU A 134 4.31 -3.54 2.91
CA GLU A 134 4.05 -4.97 3.12
C GLU A 134 4.86 -5.50 4.30
N ILE A 135 6.14 -5.11 4.44
CA ILE A 135 6.96 -5.50 5.59
C ILE A 135 6.34 -5.00 6.91
N ALA A 136 5.99 -3.72 7.00
CA ALA A 136 5.46 -3.15 8.23
C ALA A 136 4.09 -3.76 8.60
N PHE A 137 3.17 -3.81 7.65
CA PHE A 137 1.80 -4.22 7.90
C PHE A 137 1.62 -5.73 7.90
N ARG A 138 2.28 -6.50 7.04
CA ARG A 138 2.04 -7.96 6.90
C ARG A 138 3.11 -8.73 7.68
N ALA A 139 4.38 -8.56 7.32
CA ALA A 139 5.46 -9.32 7.94
C ALA A 139 5.61 -9.01 9.44
N CYS A 140 5.34 -7.78 9.87
CA CYS A 140 5.44 -7.38 11.28
C CYS A 140 4.06 -7.32 11.97
N GLY A 141 3.12 -6.55 11.42
CA GLY A 141 1.81 -6.34 12.02
C GLY A 141 0.90 -7.56 12.04
N ALA A 142 0.55 -8.07 10.84
CA ALA A 142 -0.36 -9.20 10.69
C ALA A 142 0.19 -10.48 11.31
N SER A 143 1.51 -10.74 11.20
CA SER A 143 2.15 -11.91 11.82
C SER A 143 2.00 -11.94 13.36
N LEU A 144 1.98 -10.78 14.01
CA LEU A 144 1.72 -10.65 15.45
C LEU A 144 0.23 -10.84 15.77
N ILE A 145 -0.69 -10.28 14.98
CA ILE A 145 -2.14 -10.47 15.16
C ILE A 145 -2.54 -11.95 14.99
N LEU A 146 -1.93 -12.66 14.04
CA LEU A 146 -2.15 -14.09 13.82
C LEU A 146 -1.83 -14.97 15.04
N GLN A 147 -1.08 -14.45 16.02
CA GLN A 147 -0.80 -15.18 17.26
C GLN A 147 -1.98 -15.22 18.22
N CYS A 148 -2.96 -14.35 18.00
CA CYS A 148 -4.08 -14.11 18.92
C CYS A 148 -5.45 -14.28 18.25
N PHE A 149 -5.50 -14.16 16.93
CA PHE A 149 -6.75 -14.22 16.18
C PHE A 149 -6.64 -15.16 14.97
N PRO A 150 -7.75 -15.79 14.55
CA PRO A 150 -7.79 -16.58 13.32
C PRO A 150 -7.37 -15.77 12.09
N GLY A 151 -6.89 -16.46 11.05
CA GLY A 151 -6.49 -15.82 9.79
C GLY A 151 -7.60 -14.99 9.14
N LEU A 152 -8.85 -15.45 9.22
CA LEU A 152 -10.00 -14.72 8.70
C LEU A 152 -10.23 -13.38 9.43
N VAL A 153 -10.13 -13.39 10.76
CA VAL A 153 -10.28 -12.17 11.58
C VAL A 153 -9.14 -11.20 11.26
N THR A 154 -7.91 -11.71 11.18
CA THR A 154 -6.73 -10.90 10.81
C THR A 154 -6.92 -10.25 9.43
N THR A 155 -7.41 -11.02 8.47
CA THR A 155 -7.63 -10.60 7.08
C THR A 155 -8.61 -9.44 6.96
N PHE A 156 -9.70 -9.43 7.74
CA PHE A 156 -10.70 -8.36 7.64
C PHE A 156 -10.46 -7.21 8.62
N VAL A 157 -9.92 -7.46 9.80
CA VAL A 157 -9.81 -6.44 10.85
C VAL A 157 -8.51 -5.66 10.75
N TYR A 158 -7.37 -6.32 10.54
CA TYR A 158 -6.08 -5.64 10.58
C TYR A 158 -5.88 -4.57 9.49
N PRO A 159 -6.34 -4.76 8.23
CA PRO A 159 -6.26 -3.74 7.19
C PRO A 159 -6.97 -2.42 7.50
N MET A 160 -7.86 -2.38 8.50
CA MET A 160 -8.47 -1.13 8.94
C MET A 160 -7.42 -0.11 9.37
N PHE A 161 -6.33 -0.54 10.03
CA PHE A 161 -5.24 0.37 10.40
C PHE A 161 -4.54 0.96 9.18
N PHE A 162 -4.32 0.17 8.14
CA PHE A 162 -3.73 0.62 6.87
C PHE A 162 -4.63 1.66 6.18
N SER A 163 -5.93 1.41 6.13
CA SER A 163 -6.90 2.30 5.50
C SER A 163 -7.15 3.60 6.26
N LEU A 164 -7.35 3.53 7.58
CA LEU A 164 -7.63 4.71 8.42
C LEU A 164 -6.46 5.70 8.43
N CYS A 165 -5.24 5.21 8.22
CA CYS A 165 -4.08 6.05 8.05
C CYS A 165 -4.18 6.99 6.85
N HIS A 166 -5.07 6.83 5.88
CA HIS A 166 -5.20 7.75 4.74
C HIS A 166 -6.24 8.86 4.97
N MET A 167 -7.07 8.74 6.02
CA MET A 167 -8.09 9.74 6.37
C MET A 167 -7.52 11.08 6.80
N HIS A 168 -6.29 11.11 7.28
CA HIS A 168 -5.69 12.35 7.79
C HIS A 168 -5.51 13.41 6.69
N HIS A 169 -5.44 13.00 5.41
CA HIS A 169 -5.26 13.91 4.27
C HIS A 169 -6.50 14.77 3.98
N VAL A 170 -7.65 14.49 4.62
CA VAL A 170 -8.82 15.38 4.55
C VAL A 170 -8.45 16.81 4.96
N LEU A 171 -7.58 16.98 5.95
CA LEU A 171 -7.12 18.32 6.37
C LEU A 171 -6.28 19.00 5.29
N ASP A 172 -5.47 18.24 4.56
CA ASP A 172 -4.66 18.77 3.47
C ASP A 172 -5.52 19.17 2.28
N ASP A 173 -6.56 18.41 1.96
CA ASP A 173 -7.55 18.74 0.93
C ASP A 173 -8.31 20.03 1.25
N LEU A 174 -8.75 20.16 2.50
CA LEU A 174 -9.41 21.37 3.00
C LEU A 174 -8.49 22.59 2.89
N ASN A 175 -7.23 22.46 3.30
CA ASN A 175 -6.22 23.51 3.16
C ASN A 175 -5.90 23.82 1.68
N GLY A 176 -6.04 22.83 0.80
CA GLY A 176 -5.93 22.95 -0.65
C GLY A 176 -7.15 23.58 -1.32
N GLY A 177 -8.18 23.95 -0.56
CA GLY A 177 -9.38 24.65 -1.05
C GLY A 177 -10.53 23.74 -1.48
N LEU A 178 -10.47 22.43 -1.22
CA LEU A 178 -11.59 21.53 -1.49
C LEU A 178 -12.70 21.75 -0.44
N PRO A 179 -13.99 21.81 -0.85
CA PRO A 179 -15.10 21.83 0.09
C PRO A 179 -15.10 20.58 0.98
N LEU A 180 -15.43 20.72 2.27
CA LEU A 180 -15.43 19.62 3.24
C LEU A 180 -16.16 18.36 2.75
N LYS A 181 -17.35 18.55 2.15
CA LYS A 181 -18.14 17.42 1.64
C LYS A 181 -17.40 16.65 0.54
N SER A 182 -16.70 17.36 -0.34
CA SER A 182 -15.94 16.75 -1.44
C SER A 182 -14.65 16.09 -0.94
N ALA A 183 -13.91 16.76 -0.06
CA ALA A 183 -12.70 16.23 0.57
C ALA A 183 -12.98 14.93 1.35
N VAL A 184 -14.04 14.92 2.16
CA VAL A 184 -14.45 13.74 2.93
C VAL A 184 -14.88 12.61 2.01
N LEU A 185 -15.72 12.88 1.00
CA LEU A 185 -16.20 11.83 0.09
C LEU A 185 -15.07 11.23 -0.75
N TYR A 186 -14.14 12.07 -1.20
CA TYR A 186 -12.93 11.67 -1.90
C TYR A 186 -12.07 10.72 -1.05
N ARG A 187 -11.75 11.11 0.19
CA ARG A 187 -10.92 10.29 1.07
C ARG A 187 -11.64 9.02 1.55
N LEU A 188 -12.97 9.04 1.72
CA LEU A 188 -13.77 7.84 2.00
C LEU A 188 -13.69 6.83 0.85
N PHE A 189 -13.74 7.30 -0.39
CA PHE A 189 -13.59 6.45 -1.55
C PHE A 189 -12.17 5.86 -1.61
N GLN A 190 -11.13 6.69 -1.47
CA GLN A 190 -9.75 6.22 -1.39
C GLN A 190 -9.55 5.18 -0.29
N SER A 191 -9.98 5.47 0.93
CA SER A 191 -9.84 4.59 2.09
C SER A 191 -10.61 3.27 1.93
N SER A 192 -11.80 3.28 1.31
CA SER A 192 -12.52 2.04 1.06
C SER A 192 -11.79 1.14 0.06
N TYR A 193 -11.21 1.71 -0.99
CA TYR A 193 -10.33 0.97 -1.90
C TYR A 193 -9.09 0.43 -1.18
N THR A 194 -8.36 1.27 -0.46
CA THR A 194 -7.16 0.90 0.29
C THR A 194 -7.46 -0.18 1.34
N TYR A 195 -8.64 -0.15 1.96
CA TYR A 195 -9.11 -1.20 2.84
C TYR A 195 -9.30 -2.53 2.11
N LEU A 196 -10.04 -2.54 1.00
CA LEU A 196 -10.29 -3.76 0.21
C LEU A 196 -8.98 -4.34 -0.34
N PHE A 197 -8.07 -3.49 -0.81
CA PHE A 197 -6.73 -3.89 -1.20
C PHE A 197 -5.98 -4.52 -0.03
N GLY A 198 -5.98 -3.86 1.14
CA GLY A 198 -5.36 -4.38 2.35
C GLY A 198 -5.93 -5.73 2.80
N VAL A 199 -7.25 -5.93 2.67
CA VAL A 199 -7.91 -7.23 2.89
C VAL A 199 -7.39 -8.28 1.91
N TYR A 200 -7.29 -7.95 0.63
CA TYR A 200 -6.82 -8.87 -0.41
C TYR A 200 -5.38 -9.33 -0.19
N VAL A 201 -4.45 -8.41 0.05
CA VAL A 201 -3.03 -8.76 0.28
C VAL A 201 -2.79 -9.40 1.65
N THR A 202 -3.59 -9.07 2.67
CA THR A 202 -3.56 -9.79 3.95
C THR A 202 -4.12 -11.21 3.77
N TYR A 203 -5.16 -11.40 2.96
CA TYR A 203 -5.65 -12.73 2.60
C TYR A 203 -4.53 -13.53 1.91
N ILE A 204 -3.85 -12.97 0.90
CA ILE A 204 -2.71 -13.62 0.24
C ILE A 204 -1.64 -14.01 1.26
N PHE A 205 -1.25 -13.09 2.16
CA PHE A 205 -0.26 -13.35 3.19
C PHE A 205 -0.69 -14.49 4.13
N THR A 206 -1.94 -14.49 4.61
CA THR A 206 -2.44 -15.53 5.53
C THR A 206 -2.60 -16.90 4.87
N GLN A 207 -2.89 -16.96 3.56
CA GLN A 207 -3.02 -18.23 2.84
C GLN A 207 -1.68 -18.79 2.37
N THR A 208 -0.76 -17.93 1.95
CA THR A 208 0.53 -18.36 1.39
C THR A 208 1.62 -18.44 2.44
N GLY A 209 1.51 -17.68 3.53
CA GLY A 209 2.59 -17.51 4.50
C GLY A 209 3.76 -16.69 3.98
N HIS A 210 3.71 -16.12 2.78
CA HIS A 210 4.84 -15.45 2.15
C HIS A 210 4.66 -13.94 2.03
N ILE A 211 5.74 -13.19 2.26
CA ILE A 211 5.72 -11.72 2.10
C ILE A 211 5.94 -11.25 0.66
N LEU A 212 6.67 -12.03 -0.15
CA LEU A 212 7.01 -11.64 -1.52
C LEU A 212 5.79 -11.61 -2.45
N GLY A 213 4.80 -12.48 -2.23
CA GLY A 213 3.53 -12.48 -2.97
C GLY A 213 2.78 -11.16 -2.83
N PRO A 214 2.43 -10.73 -1.60
CA PRO A 214 1.86 -9.41 -1.33
C PRO A 214 2.66 -8.24 -1.92
N ILE A 215 3.99 -8.24 -1.79
CA ILE A 215 4.85 -7.19 -2.40
C ILE A 215 4.68 -7.12 -3.91
N LEU A 216 4.74 -8.27 -4.59
CA LEU A 216 4.61 -8.30 -6.05
C LEU A 216 3.20 -7.87 -6.50
N VAL A 217 2.17 -8.33 -5.82
CA VAL A 217 0.77 -7.94 -6.09
C VAL A 217 0.58 -6.44 -5.88
N HIS A 218 1.16 -5.89 -4.82
CA HIS A 218 1.13 -4.47 -4.53
C HIS A 218 1.83 -3.67 -5.64
N SER A 219 3.10 -3.98 -5.95
CA SER A 219 3.83 -3.34 -7.06
C SER A 219 3.09 -3.43 -8.40
N PHE A 220 2.43 -4.55 -8.68
CA PHE A 220 1.62 -4.73 -9.88
C PHE A 220 0.43 -3.79 -9.91
N CYS A 221 -0.35 -3.71 -8.82
CA CYS A 221 -1.47 -2.78 -8.71
C CYS A 221 -1.01 -1.32 -8.86
N ASN A 222 0.17 -0.95 -8.34
CA ASN A 222 0.72 0.42 -8.47
C ASN A 222 1.10 0.74 -9.92
N THR A 223 1.51 -0.29 -10.67
CA THR A 223 1.87 -0.15 -12.08
C THR A 223 0.63 -0.01 -12.95
N VAL A 224 -0.42 -0.81 -12.70
CA VAL A 224 -1.65 -0.80 -13.50
C VAL A 224 -2.59 0.35 -13.11
N GLY A 225 -2.49 0.86 -11.89
CA GLY A 225 -3.35 1.91 -11.36
C GLY A 225 -4.68 1.35 -10.85
N LEU A 226 -5.66 2.23 -10.63
CA LEU A 226 -6.99 1.81 -10.15
C LEU A 226 -7.74 0.98 -11.21
N PRO A 227 -8.54 -0.02 -10.80
CA PRO A 227 -9.49 -0.67 -11.72
C PRO A 227 -10.44 0.37 -12.33
N SER A 228 -10.74 0.26 -13.62
CA SER A 228 -11.56 1.23 -14.36
C SER A 228 -12.93 1.50 -13.73
N VAL A 229 -13.54 0.49 -13.10
CA VAL A 229 -14.81 0.64 -12.35
C VAL A 229 -14.65 1.61 -11.18
N TRP A 230 -13.55 1.52 -10.44
CA TRP A 230 -13.25 2.41 -9.31
C TRP A 230 -12.90 3.81 -9.79
N LEU A 231 -12.11 3.92 -10.87
CA LEU A 231 -11.81 5.21 -11.48
C LEU A 231 -13.09 5.93 -11.92
N ASN A 232 -13.98 5.24 -12.64
CA ASN A 232 -15.24 5.80 -13.13
C ASN A 232 -16.22 6.17 -12.01
N ALA A 233 -16.28 5.39 -10.93
CA ALA A 233 -17.09 5.73 -9.77
C ALA A 233 -16.56 6.99 -9.07
N CYS A 234 -15.23 7.13 -8.96
CA CYS A 234 -14.61 8.32 -8.40
C CYS A 234 -14.86 9.56 -9.26
N THR A 235 -14.60 9.46 -10.57
CA THR A 235 -14.82 10.57 -11.50
C THR A 235 -16.28 10.98 -11.54
N SER A 236 -17.24 10.04 -11.55
CA SER A 236 -18.67 10.35 -11.48
C SER A 236 -19.08 11.11 -10.21
N ILE A 237 -18.45 10.79 -9.07
CA ILE A 237 -18.68 11.51 -7.81
C ILE A 237 -18.15 12.95 -7.90
N VAL A 238 -17.01 13.15 -8.56
CA VAL A 238 -16.37 14.47 -8.75
C VAL A 238 -17.11 15.30 -9.81
N ASP A 239 -17.53 14.68 -10.91
CA ASP A 239 -18.14 15.29 -12.10
C ASP A 239 -19.59 15.70 -11.86
N SER A 240 -20.35 14.93 -11.07
CA SER A 240 -21.76 15.22 -10.73
C SER A 240 -22.02 16.55 -10.00
N ARG A 241 -20.99 17.31 -9.61
CA ARG A 241 -21.17 18.53 -8.80
C ARG A 241 -20.45 19.80 -9.24
N ASN A 242 -19.48 19.80 -10.16
CA ASN A 242 -18.82 21.05 -10.60
C ASN A 242 -18.08 20.92 -11.93
N MET A 243 -18.76 21.28 -13.03
CA MET A 243 -18.23 21.42 -14.41
C MET A 243 -17.13 22.52 -14.57
N LYS A 244 -16.54 23.01 -13.47
CA LYS A 244 -15.51 24.08 -13.46
C LYS A 244 -14.25 23.76 -12.64
N ILE A 245 -14.21 22.62 -11.93
CA ILE A 245 -13.06 22.26 -11.06
C ILE A 245 -12.20 21.15 -11.69
N LEU A 246 -12.69 20.50 -12.77
CA LEU A 246 -11.98 19.42 -13.46
C LEU A 246 -10.68 19.87 -14.15
N ASP A 247 -10.46 21.17 -14.39
CA ASP A 247 -9.15 21.69 -14.84
C ASP A 247 -8.08 21.67 -13.72
N LYS A 248 -8.41 21.30 -12.48
CA LYS A 248 -7.50 21.33 -11.32
C LYS A 248 -7.43 20.07 -10.48
N VAL A 249 -8.28 19.07 -10.72
CA VAL A 249 -8.09 17.75 -10.10
C VAL A 249 -7.22 16.95 -11.04
N ASP A 250 -5.93 17.22 -10.97
CA ASP A 250 -4.90 16.48 -11.66
C ASP A 250 -4.99 15.00 -11.25
N GLU A 251 -5.26 14.10 -12.20
CA GLU A 251 -5.23 12.65 -12.00
C GLU A 251 -3.90 12.22 -11.35
N SER A 252 -2.84 13.02 -11.51
CA SER A 252 -1.56 12.86 -10.83
C SER A 252 -1.67 12.85 -9.31
N LYS A 253 -2.63 13.55 -8.67
CA LYS A 253 -2.82 13.53 -7.21
C LYS A 253 -3.33 12.19 -6.68
N PHE A 254 -4.07 11.42 -7.49
CA PHE A 254 -4.46 10.06 -7.12
C PHE A 254 -3.24 9.12 -7.11
N LEU A 255 -2.25 9.38 -7.95
CA LEU A 255 -1.01 8.60 -8.04
C LEU A 255 0.08 9.11 -7.08
N ASP A 256 0.08 10.41 -6.75
CA ASP A 256 1.09 11.05 -5.89
C ASP A 256 0.84 10.87 -4.39
N ASP A 257 -0.43 10.80 -3.98
CA ASP A 257 -0.83 10.61 -2.57
C ASP A 257 -0.82 9.15 -2.12
N GLY A 258 -0.25 8.22 -2.91
CA GLY A 258 -0.18 6.80 -2.55
C GLY A 258 -1.57 6.22 -2.35
N ILE A 259 -2.29 5.94 -3.44
CA ILE A 259 -3.45 5.05 -3.34
C ILE A 259 -3.01 3.60 -3.06
N LEU A 260 -1.71 3.36 -3.18
CA LEU A 260 -0.97 2.18 -2.80
C LEU A 260 0.48 2.55 -2.44
#